data_AF-A0A379GHN2-F1
#
_entry.id   AF-A0A379GHN2-F1
#
_cell.length_a   1.000
_cell.length_b   1.000
_cell.length_c   1.000
_cell.angle_alpha   90.00
_cell.angle_beta   90.00
_cell.angle_gamma   90.00
#
_symmetry.space_group_name_H-M   'P 1'
#
loop_
_entity.id
_entity.type
_entity.pdbx_description
1 polymer ?
#
loop_
_entity_poly.entity_id
_entity_poly.type
_entity_poly.pdbx_seq_one_letter_code
_entity_poly.pdbx_strand_id
1 'polypeptide(L)'
;MSFWVGDSVGLGVFLEHRYKGIRTPHKMKFGVSGCTRECSEAQGKDVGIIATEKGWNLYFGGNGGMKPRHGDLFAADLDEETLIHYIDRFMMFYIRTADKLQRTSVWLESLEGGVEYLREVIIHDKLGLNAQLEKELKVLQERVACEWQETLDSPQALKRFAHFINNPKPDPNIQMVKERAQHRPARVHERIDIKMVTEETQS
;
A
#
# COMPACT_ATOMS: atom_id res chain seq x y z
N MET A 1 -27.10 -5.43 -17.43
CA MET A 1 -26.78 -5.28 -16.00
C MET A 1 -25.28 -4.99 -15.91
N SER A 2 -24.92 -3.72 -16.02
CA SER A 2 -23.52 -3.26 -15.94
C SER A 2 -23.48 -2.26 -14.78
N PHE A 3 -22.97 -2.69 -13.62
CA PHE A 3 -23.03 -1.93 -12.36
C PHE A 3 -21.66 -1.36 -11.93
N TRP A 4 -20.84 -0.94 -12.90
CA TRP A 4 -19.55 -0.31 -12.64
C TRP A 4 -19.54 1.03 -13.38
N VAL A 5 -19.52 2.13 -12.62
CA VAL A 5 -19.52 3.49 -13.17
C VAL A 5 -18.09 3.93 -13.48
N GLY A 6 -17.13 3.57 -12.62
CA GLY A 6 -15.70 3.76 -12.85
C GLY A 6 -14.90 2.46 -12.72
N ASP A 7 -13.76 2.38 -13.41
CA ASP A 7 -12.80 1.27 -13.28
C ASP A 7 -12.02 1.38 -11.97
N SER A 8 -12.62 0.91 -10.88
CA SER A 8 -11.98 0.92 -9.56
C SER A 8 -10.78 -0.01 -9.45
N VAL A 9 -10.70 -1.07 -10.26
CA VAL A 9 -9.58 -2.02 -10.21
C VAL A 9 -8.37 -1.41 -10.87
N GLY A 10 -8.53 -0.87 -12.09
CA GLY A 10 -7.48 -0.16 -12.81
C GLY A 10 -6.95 1.02 -12.00
N LEU A 11 -7.84 1.86 -11.45
CA LEU A 11 -7.43 2.99 -10.62
C LEU A 11 -6.74 2.52 -9.32
N GLY A 12 -7.22 1.45 -8.68
CA GLY A 12 -6.57 0.87 -7.50
C GLY A 12 -5.13 0.42 -7.77
N VAL A 13 -4.91 -0.29 -8.88
CA VAL A 13 -3.58 -0.71 -9.32
C VAL A 13 -2.70 0.50 -9.64
N PHE A 14 -3.23 1.51 -10.34
CA PHE A 14 -2.50 2.73 -10.63
C PHE A 14 -2.01 3.43 -9.36
N LEU A 15 -2.90 3.63 -8.37
CA LEU A 15 -2.56 4.27 -7.10
C LEU A 15 -1.54 3.46 -6.30
N GLU A 16 -1.66 2.12 -6.29
CA GLU A 16 -0.68 1.25 -5.66
C GLU A 16 0.72 1.46 -6.28
N HIS A 17 0.82 1.40 -7.61
CA HIS A 17 2.09 1.61 -8.29
C HIS A 17 2.66 3.03 -8.08
N ARG A 18 1.78 4.02 -7.95
CA ARG A 18 2.15 5.42 -7.74
C ARG A 18 2.69 5.71 -6.33
N TYR A 19 2.12 5.12 -5.29
CA TYR A 19 2.44 5.46 -3.90
C TYR A 19 3.19 4.36 -3.12
N LYS A 20 3.38 3.17 -3.70
CA LYS A 20 4.17 2.10 -3.07
C LYS A 20 5.57 2.59 -2.69
N GLY A 21 6.09 2.12 -1.57
CA GLY A 21 7.42 2.48 -1.07
C GLY A 21 7.51 3.85 -0.38
N ILE A 22 6.50 4.73 -0.50
CA ILE A 22 6.49 6.01 0.21
C ILE A 22 6.28 5.79 1.70
N ARG A 23 7.22 6.30 2.51
CA ARG A 23 7.14 6.25 3.97
C ARG A 23 6.29 7.41 4.47
N THR A 24 5.18 7.07 5.10
CA THR A 24 4.25 8.02 5.70
C THR A 24 4.40 8.04 7.23
N PRO A 25 4.00 9.13 7.91
CA PRO A 25 4.07 9.26 9.38
C PRO A 25 3.46 8.08 10.16
N HIS A 26 2.44 7.43 9.58
CA HIS A 26 1.80 6.22 10.11
C HIS A 26 1.17 5.41 8.96
N LYS A 27 0.84 4.12 9.17
CA LYS A 27 0.14 3.27 8.16
C LYS A 27 -1.05 4.01 7.52
N MET A 28 -1.13 3.96 6.20
CA MET A 28 -2.18 4.57 5.39
C MET A 28 -2.89 3.52 4.53
N LYS A 29 -4.19 3.72 4.29
CA LYS A 29 -5.07 2.81 3.54
C LYS A 29 -5.83 3.63 2.51
N PHE A 30 -5.90 3.11 1.30
CA PHE A 30 -6.68 3.64 0.19
C PHE A 30 -7.87 2.71 -0.04
N GLY A 31 -9.01 3.29 -0.40
CA GLY A 31 -10.19 2.54 -0.82
C GLY A 31 -10.76 3.16 -2.08
N VAL A 32 -10.89 2.36 -3.14
CA VAL A 32 -11.49 2.78 -4.41
C VAL A 32 -12.77 1.98 -4.61
N SER A 33 -13.89 2.66 -4.79
CA SER A 33 -15.21 2.06 -5.04
C SER A 33 -15.70 2.48 -6.41
N GLY A 34 -16.01 1.51 -7.28
CA GLY A 34 -16.46 1.76 -8.66
C GLY A 34 -17.91 2.24 -8.79
N CYS A 35 -18.62 2.42 -7.68
CA CYS A 35 -19.94 3.05 -7.61
C CYS A 35 -20.25 3.53 -6.19
N THR A 36 -21.33 4.30 -6.05
CA THR A 36 -21.82 4.89 -4.79
C THR A 36 -22.31 3.87 -3.76
N ARG A 37 -22.41 2.58 -4.10
CA ARG A 37 -22.70 1.52 -3.12
C ARG A 37 -21.54 1.24 -2.17
N GLU A 38 -20.36 1.79 -2.45
CA GLU A 38 -19.23 1.79 -1.53
C GLU A 38 -18.79 0.40 -1.04
N CYS A 39 -18.79 -0.61 -1.91
CA CYS A 39 -18.46 -1.99 -1.50
C CYS A 39 -17.02 -2.17 -0.99
N SER A 40 -16.13 -1.19 -1.23
CA SER A 40 -14.76 -1.20 -0.68
C SER A 40 -14.62 -0.44 0.64
N GLU A 41 -15.71 0.06 1.23
CA GLU A 41 -15.72 0.85 2.46
C GLU A 41 -14.75 2.05 2.36
N ALA A 42 -14.77 2.71 1.20
CA ALA A 42 -13.85 3.78 0.83
C ALA A 42 -13.84 4.94 1.84
N GLN A 43 -14.99 5.30 2.40
CA GLN A 43 -15.09 6.38 3.39
C GLN A 43 -14.43 6.01 4.72
N GLY A 44 -14.27 4.72 5.02
CA GLY A 44 -13.55 4.25 6.21
C GLY A 44 -12.02 4.23 6.06
N LYS A 45 -11.48 4.55 4.87
CA LYS A 45 -10.04 4.53 4.59
C LYS A 45 -9.43 5.93 4.74
N ASP A 46 -8.11 5.99 4.90
CA ASP A 46 -7.41 7.26 5.09
C ASP A 46 -7.54 8.15 3.83
N VAL A 47 -7.61 7.53 2.64
CA VAL A 47 -8.00 8.12 1.35
C VAL A 47 -9.12 7.29 0.73
N GLY A 48 -10.31 7.87 0.58
CA GLY A 48 -11.49 7.22 0.01
C GLY A 48 -11.85 7.80 -1.36
N ILE A 49 -12.09 6.95 -2.35
CA ILE A 49 -12.38 7.35 -3.73
C ILE A 49 -13.63 6.58 -4.17
N ILE A 50 -14.66 7.31 -4.60
CA ILE A 50 -15.95 6.73 -4.99
C ILE A 50 -16.37 7.27 -6.35
N ALA A 51 -16.57 6.37 -7.32
CA ALA A 51 -17.07 6.75 -8.63
C ALA A 51 -18.54 7.17 -8.56
N THR A 52 -18.85 8.25 -9.26
CA THR A 52 -20.20 8.78 -9.53
C THR A 52 -20.38 8.87 -11.04
N GLU A 53 -21.61 9.14 -11.49
CA GLU A 53 -21.89 9.36 -12.92
C GLU A 53 -21.17 10.58 -13.51
N LYS A 54 -20.69 11.50 -12.65
CA LYS A 54 -20.05 12.74 -13.04
C LYS A 54 -18.52 12.73 -12.89
N GLY A 55 -17.95 11.71 -12.25
CA GLY A 55 -16.51 11.64 -11.97
C GLY A 55 -16.23 10.90 -10.67
N TRP A 56 -15.29 11.41 -9.89
CA TRP A 56 -14.83 10.80 -8.64
C TRP A 56 -15.03 11.72 -7.44
N ASN A 57 -15.62 11.18 -6.38
CA ASN A 57 -15.66 11.84 -5.08
C ASN A 57 -14.46 11.36 -4.25
N LEU A 58 -13.69 12.34 -3.75
CA LEU A 58 -12.50 12.13 -2.93
C LEU A 58 -12.81 12.46 -1.48
N TYR A 59 -12.44 11.57 -0.57
CA TYR A 59 -12.63 11.68 0.87
C TYR A 59 -11.29 11.51 1.58
N PHE A 60 -11.07 12.25 2.67
CA PHE A 60 -9.85 12.13 3.49
C PHE A 60 -10.16 11.95 4.97
N GLY A 61 -9.25 11.28 5.68
CA GLY A 61 -9.30 11.19 7.15
C GLY A 61 -10.22 10.10 7.70
N GLY A 62 -10.60 9.11 6.90
CA GLY A 62 -11.32 7.93 7.39
C GLY A 62 -10.44 7.03 8.27
N ASN A 63 -11.07 6.26 9.17
CA ASN A 63 -10.37 5.39 10.11
C ASN A 63 -11.22 4.18 10.51
N GLY A 64 -10.71 2.96 10.32
CA GLY A 64 -11.32 1.71 10.82
C GLY A 64 -10.72 1.19 12.14
N GLY A 65 -10.00 2.03 12.90
CA GLY A 65 -9.32 1.64 14.15
C GLY A 65 -10.18 1.73 15.41
N MET A 66 -9.53 1.89 16.58
CA MET A 66 -10.19 1.98 17.90
C MET A 66 -11.31 3.03 17.97
N LYS A 67 -11.11 4.17 17.29
CA LYS A 67 -12.13 5.21 17.10
C LYS A 67 -12.51 5.22 15.62
N PRO A 68 -13.51 4.44 15.19
CA PRO A 68 -13.90 4.41 13.79
C PRO A 68 -14.50 5.75 13.40
N ARG A 69 -14.21 6.20 12.18
CA ARG A 69 -14.67 7.48 11.63
C ARG A 69 -14.72 7.40 10.10
N HIS A 70 -15.74 8.01 9.50
CA HIS A 70 -15.76 8.26 8.06
C HIS A 70 -14.94 9.49 7.70
N GLY A 71 -14.28 9.43 6.55
CA GLY A 71 -13.56 10.56 5.99
C GLY A 71 -14.50 11.68 5.59
N ASP A 72 -13.97 12.90 5.61
CA ASP A 72 -14.68 14.07 5.16
C ASP A 72 -14.60 14.14 3.63
N LEU A 73 -15.72 14.45 2.97
CA LEU A 73 -15.74 14.71 1.54
C LEU A 73 -14.80 15.87 1.25
N PHE A 74 -13.73 15.65 0.50
CA PHE A 74 -12.75 16.67 0.15
C PHE A 74 -13.15 17.39 -1.15
N ALA A 75 -13.51 16.64 -2.19
CA ALA A 75 -14.01 17.21 -3.44
C ALA A 75 -14.87 16.18 -4.16
N ALA A 76 -15.80 16.65 -5.00
CA ALA A 76 -16.74 15.82 -5.73
C ALA A 76 -16.61 16.02 -7.23
N ASP A 77 -17.10 15.05 -8.00
CA ASP A 77 -17.20 15.11 -9.46
C ASP A 77 -15.85 15.43 -10.16
N LEU A 78 -14.76 14.89 -9.62
CA LEU A 78 -13.41 15.09 -10.15
C LEU A 78 -13.16 14.23 -11.40
N ASP A 79 -12.44 14.78 -12.37
CA ASP A 79 -11.74 13.97 -13.36
C ASP A 79 -10.51 13.27 -12.72
N GLU A 80 -10.00 12.25 -13.40
CA GLU A 80 -8.90 11.43 -12.87
C GLU A 80 -7.59 12.23 -12.69
N GLU A 81 -7.27 13.16 -13.60
CA GLU A 81 -6.04 13.96 -13.50
C GLU A 81 -6.07 14.85 -12.26
N THR A 82 -7.17 15.60 -12.07
CA THR A 82 -7.38 16.44 -10.88
C THR A 82 -7.39 15.61 -9.59
N LEU A 83 -8.03 14.44 -9.61
CA LEU A 83 -8.05 13.49 -8.49
C LEU A 83 -6.61 13.11 -8.07
N ILE A 84 -5.76 12.74 -9.02
CA ILE A 84 -4.37 12.36 -8.73
C ILE A 84 -3.58 13.54 -8.17
N HIS A 85 -3.70 14.73 -8.75
CA HIS A 85 -3.02 15.93 -8.23
C HIS A 85 -3.39 16.24 -6.79
N TYR A 86 -4.66 16.11 -6.42
CA TYR A 86 -5.10 16.36 -5.05
C TYR A 86 -4.58 15.31 -4.07
N ILE A 87 -4.53 14.03 -4.47
CA ILE A 87 -3.96 12.98 -3.64
C ILE A 87 -2.45 13.19 -3.47
N ASP A 88 -1.72 13.54 -4.53
CA ASP A 88 -0.28 13.82 -4.47
C ASP A 88 0.04 14.92 -3.45
N ARG A 89 -0.68 16.03 -3.54
CA ARG A 89 -0.54 17.19 -2.63
C ARG A 89 -0.91 16.81 -1.21
N PHE A 90 -2.02 16.09 -1.02
CA PHE A 90 -2.42 15.58 0.29
C PHE A 90 -1.34 14.70 0.91
N MET A 91 -0.81 13.74 0.17
CA MET A 91 0.22 12.81 0.62
C MET A 91 1.44 13.56 1.15
N MET A 92 1.97 14.50 0.36
CA MET A 92 3.15 15.25 0.75
C MET A 92 2.85 16.25 1.86
N PHE A 93 1.70 16.92 1.84
CA PHE A 93 1.33 17.84 2.91
C PHE A 93 1.19 17.11 4.26
N TYR A 94 0.54 15.94 4.27
CA TYR A 94 0.47 15.07 5.45
C TYR A 94 1.86 14.60 5.91
N ILE A 95 2.72 14.13 5.00
CA ILE A 95 4.09 13.71 5.33
C ILE A 95 4.89 14.83 6.00
N ARG A 96 4.69 16.08 5.57
CA ARG A 96 5.45 17.23 6.07
C ARG A 96 4.93 17.81 7.39
N THR A 97 3.63 17.70 7.64
CA THR A 97 2.97 18.44 8.72
C THR A 97 2.46 17.57 9.85
N ALA A 98 2.30 16.26 9.63
CA ALA A 98 1.86 15.36 10.68
C ALA A 98 2.99 14.95 11.61
N ASP A 99 2.66 14.77 12.89
CA ASP A 99 3.55 14.24 13.89
C ASP A 99 3.88 12.76 13.65
N LYS A 100 4.98 12.31 14.24
CA LYS A 100 5.40 10.91 14.19
C LYS A 100 4.32 10.00 14.76
N LEU A 101 3.94 8.95 14.02
CA LEU A 101 2.87 8.00 14.38
C LEU A 101 1.46 8.61 14.47
N GLN A 102 1.25 9.82 13.96
CA GLN A 102 -0.09 10.41 13.89
C GLN A 102 -0.89 9.80 12.74
N ARG A 103 -2.18 9.51 12.96
CA ARG A 103 -3.10 9.05 11.89
C ARG A 103 -3.62 10.25 11.09
N THR A 104 -3.95 10.05 9.82
CA THR A 104 -4.57 11.11 8.98
C THR A 104 -5.86 11.68 9.57
N SER A 105 -6.71 10.85 10.21
CA SER A 105 -7.91 11.30 10.93
C SER A 105 -7.58 12.33 12.02
N VAL A 106 -6.66 11.96 12.92
CA VAL A 106 -6.23 12.81 14.04
C VAL A 106 -5.47 14.04 13.55
N TRP A 107 -4.65 13.88 12.51
CA TRP A 107 -3.95 14.97 11.87
C TRP A 107 -4.92 15.98 11.24
N LEU A 108 -5.92 15.51 10.49
CA LEU A 108 -6.93 16.36 9.87
C LEU A 108 -7.75 17.11 10.93
N GLU A 109 -8.10 16.44 12.05
CA GLU A 109 -8.76 17.08 13.20
C GLU A 109 -7.89 18.15 13.88
N SER A 110 -6.57 17.99 13.85
CA SER A 110 -5.64 18.96 14.44
C SER A 110 -5.42 20.21 13.59
N LEU A 111 -5.78 20.18 12.30
CA LEU A 111 -5.74 21.36 11.44
C LEU A 111 -6.87 22.31 11.82
N GLU A 112 -6.56 23.58 12.08
CA GLU A 112 -7.57 24.59 12.34
C GLU A 112 -8.45 24.79 11.09
N GLY A 113 -9.73 24.37 11.18
CA GLY A 113 -10.66 24.34 10.05
C GLY A 113 -10.74 22.98 9.32
N GLY A 114 -9.96 21.98 9.74
CA GLY A 114 -10.05 20.61 9.26
C GLY A 114 -9.97 20.48 7.74
N VAL A 115 -10.96 19.82 7.13
CA VAL A 115 -11.03 19.61 5.68
C VAL A 115 -11.17 20.92 4.90
N GLU A 116 -11.79 21.96 5.45
CA GLU A 116 -11.91 23.26 4.77
C GLU A 116 -10.55 23.92 4.60
N TYR A 117 -9.75 23.94 5.67
CA TYR A 117 -8.38 24.43 5.58
C TYR A 117 -7.54 23.60 4.60
N LEU A 118 -7.73 22.28 4.60
CA LEU A 118 -7.05 21.41 3.65
C LEU A 118 -7.42 21.75 2.18
N ARG A 119 -8.68 22.09 1.89
CA ARG A 119 -9.09 22.55 0.55
C ARG A 119 -8.42 23.86 0.18
N GLU A 120 -8.36 24.83 1.09
CA GLU A 120 -7.63 26.09 0.86
C GLU A 120 -6.16 25.84 0.51
N VAL A 121 -5.50 24.92 1.22
CA VAL A 121 -4.10 24.59 0.96
C VAL A 121 -3.93 23.87 -0.39
N ILE A 122 -4.74 22.85 -0.68
CA ILE A 122 -4.50 21.94 -1.82
C ILE A 122 -5.15 22.44 -3.12
N ILE A 123 -6.38 22.96 -3.05
CA ILE A 123 -7.15 23.42 -4.21
C ILE A 123 -6.77 24.86 -4.54
N HIS A 124 -6.78 25.74 -3.53
CA HIS A 124 -6.54 27.18 -3.73
C HIS A 124 -5.08 27.59 -3.58
N ASP A 125 -4.18 26.61 -3.36
CA ASP A 125 -2.73 26.83 -3.18
C ASP A 125 -2.43 27.96 -2.18
N LYS A 126 -3.20 28.05 -1.10
CA LYS A 126 -3.12 29.14 -0.11
C LYS A 126 -1.71 29.38 0.43
N LEU A 127 -0.87 28.34 0.44
CA LEU A 127 0.51 28.39 0.92
C LEU A 127 1.56 28.50 -0.20
N GLY A 128 1.17 28.41 -1.47
CA GLY A 128 2.09 28.42 -2.61
C GLY A 128 3.01 27.20 -2.67
N LEU A 129 2.54 26.04 -2.18
CA LEU A 129 3.35 24.83 -2.00
C LEU A 129 3.10 23.76 -3.07
N ASN A 130 2.01 23.85 -3.84
CA ASN A 130 1.56 22.75 -4.69
C ASN A 130 2.65 22.26 -5.65
N ALA A 131 3.33 23.16 -6.37
CA ALA A 131 4.40 22.79 -7.29
C ALA A 131 5.60 22.10 -6.59
N GLN A 132 5.91 22.52 -5.36
CA GLN A 132 6.97 21.90 -4.57
C GLN A 132 6.55 20.50 -4.11
N LEU A 133 5.33 20.33 -3.60
CA LEU A 133 4.81 19.05 -3.14
C LEU A 133 4.80 18.02 -4.28
N GLU A 134 4.32 18.40 -5.47
CA GLU A 134 4.30 17.53 -6.64
C GLU A 134 5.72 17.11 -7.08
N LYS A 135 6.67 18.05 -7.07
CA LYS A 135 8.09 17.76 -7.37
C LYS A 135 8.69 16.78 -6.36
N GLU A 136 8.43 16.97 -5.07
CA GLU A 136 8.95 16.09 -4.01
C GLU A 136 8.38 14.67 -4.14
N LEU A 137 7.09 14.54 -4.42
CA LEU A 137 6.47 13.23 -4.66
C LEU A 137 7.10 12.51 -5.85
N LYS A 138 7.35 13.23 -6.95
CA LYS A 138 8.01 12.66 -8.14
C LYS A 138 9.39 12.10 -7.81
N VAL A 139 10.18 12.81 -7.00
CA VAL A 139 11.48 12.32 -6.51
C VAL A 139 11.32 11.04 -5.68
N LEU A 140 10.27 10.92 -4.86
CA LEU A 140 10.00 9.69 -4.12
C LEU A 140 9.61 8.53 -5.03
N GLN A 141 8.80 8.77 -6.06
CA GLN A 141 8.42 7.76 -7.06
C GLN A 141 9.64 7.21 -7.79
N GLU A 142 10.55 8.09 -8.21
CA GLU A 142 11.79 7.72 -8.91
C GLU A 142 12.75 6.89 -8.03
N ARG A 143 12.63 6.98 -6.71
CA ARG A 143 13.46 6.24 -5.74
C ARG A 143 12.89 4.88 -5.34
N VAL A 144 11.66 4.56 -5.74
CA VAL A 144 11.06 3.27 -5.41
C VAL A 144 11.82 2.16 -6.12
N ALA A 145 12.42 1.29 -5.32
CA ALA A 145 13.06 0.06 -5.81
C ALA A 145 12.28 -1.17 -5.34
N CYS A 146 12.32 -2.23 -6.14
CA CYS A 146 11.72 -3.51 -5.76
C CYS A 146 12.69 -4.26 -4.85
N GLU A 147 12.44 -4.24 -3.53
CA GLU A 147 13.28 -4.90 -2.52
C GLU A 147 13.49 -6.40 -2.82
N TRP A 148 12.49 -7.07 -3.42
CA TRP A 148 12.60 -8.46 -3.85
C TRP A 148 13.55 -8.64 -5.04
N GLN A 149 13.48 -7.76 -6.03
CA GLN A 149 14.39 -7.81 -7.17
C GLN A 149 15.83 -7.57 -6.70
N GLU A 150 16.05 -6.55 -5.85
CA GLU A 150 17.37 -6.30 -5.24
C GLU A 150 17.89 -7.49 -4.44
N THR A 151 16.99 -8.20 -3.74
CA THR A 151 17.33 -9.41 -2.99
C THR A 151 17.73 -10.55 -3.91
N LEU A 152 16.99 -10.77 -5.00
CA LEU A 152 17.28 -11.81 -6.00
C LEU A 152 18.59 -11.53 -6.75
N ASP A 153 18.88 -10.26 -7.01
CA ASP A 153 20.09 -9.83 -7.71
C ASP A 153 21.34 -9.82 -6.80
N SER A 154 21.17 -9.99 -5.49
CA SER A 154 22.25 -10.00 -4.51
C SER A 154 22.54 -11.41 -3.98
N PRO A 155 23.65 -12.05 -4.41
CA PRO A 155 24.08 -13.35 -3.88
C PRO A 155 24.25 -13.36 -2.36
N GLN A 156 24.60 -12.22 -1.77
CA GLN A 156 24.76 -12.09 -0.32
C GLN A 156 23.41 -12.00 0.39
N ALA A 157 22.40 -11.34 -0.19
CA ALA A 157 21.06 -11.28 0.38
C ALA A 157 20.37 -12.65 0.33
N LEU A 158 20.57 -13.41 -0.76
CA LEU A 158 20.03 -14.77 -0.92
C LEU A 158 20.45 -15.72 0.21
N LYS A 159 21.64 -15.53 0.80
CA LYS A 159 22.10 -16.35 1.94
C LYS A 159 21.18 -16.23 3.17
N ARG A 160 20.41 -15.14 3.31
CA ARG A 160 19.44 -14.97 4.40
C ARG A 160 18.25 -15.92 4.30
N PHE A 161 18.01 -16.49 3.11
CA PHE A 161 16.89 -17.39 2.83
C PHE A 161 17.32 -18.87 2.77
N ALA A 162 18.57 -19.18 3.14
CA ALA A 162 19.03 -20.56 3.26
C ALA A 162 18.40 -21.26 4.49
N HIS A 163 18.15 -22.57 4.38
CA HIS A 163 17.61 -23.37 5.49
C HIS A 163 18.50 -23.34 6.74
N PHE A 164 19.83 -23.43 6.55
CA PHE A 164 20.80 -23.36 7.63
C PHE A 164 21.92 -22.37 7.30
N ILE A 165 22.38 -21.63 8.30
CA ILE A 165 23.48 -20.67 8.17
C ILE A 165 24.82 -21.40 7.96
N ASN A 166 24.97 -22.57 8.57
CA ASN A 166 26.21 -23.34 8.66
C ASN A 166 26.26 -24.57 7.75
N ASN A 167 25.16 -24.92 7.08
CA ASN A 167 25.08 -26.10 6.23
C ASN A 167 24.37 -25.77 4.92
N PRO A 168 25.04 -25.94 3.76
CA PRO A 168 24.42 -25.69 2.46
C PRO A 168 23.39 -26.76 2.08
N LYS A 169 23.34 -27.91 2.77
CA LYS A 169 22.36 -28.97 2.49
C LYS A 169 20.95 -28.54 2.92
N PRO A 170 19.92 -28.80 2.11
CA PRO A 170 18.53 -28.57 2.50
C PRO A 170 18.16 -29.42 3.72
N ASP A 171 17.17 -28.98 4.49
CA ASP A 171 16.64 -29.77 5.61
C ASP A 171 15.95 -31.03 5.05
N PRO A 172 16.47 -32.24 5.34
CA PRO A 172 15.89 -33.46 4.80
C PRO A 172 14.45 -33.69 5.32
N ASN A 173 14.05 -33.07 6.43
CA ASN A 173 12.69 -33.17 6.97
C ASN A 173 11.65 -32.41 6.14
N ILE A 174 12.09 -31.48 5.28
CA ILE A 174 11.21 -30.69 4.41
C ILE A 174 11.11 -31.40 3.06
N GLN A 175 10.16 -32.31 2.99
CA GLN A 175 9.81 -33.03 1.75
C GLN A 175 8.68 -32.30 1.04
N MET A 176 8.83 -32.03 -0.25
CA MET A 176 7.81 -31.35 -1.05
C MET A 176 7.00 -32.37 -1.86
N VAL A 177 5.68 -32.22 -1.89
CA VAL A 177 4.74 -33.03 -2.67
C VAL A 177 4.04 -32.12 -3.68
N LYS A 178 3.86 -32.61 -4.90
CA LYS A 178 3.10 -31.91 -5.94
C LYS A 178 1.60 -32.13 -5.69
N GLU A 179 0.86 -31.05 -5.52
CA GLU A 179 -0.59 -31.07 -5.46
C GLU A 179 -1.13 -30.16 -6.58
N ARG A 180 -1.77 -30.78 -7.58
CA ARG A 180 -2.20 -30.09 -8.80
C ARG A 180 -1.01 -29.43 -9.52
N ALA A 181 -1.04 -28.11 -9.67
CA ALA A 181 0.00 -27.29 -10.31
C ALA A 181 0.94 -26.58 -9.30
N GLN A 182 0.80 -26.86 -8.00
CA GLN A 182 1.61 -26.25 -6.95
C GLN A 182 2.41 -27.31 -6.18
N HIS A 183 3.49 -26.86 -5.53
CA HIS A 183 4.25 -27.68 -4.59
C HIS A 183 3.89 -27.25 -3.17
N ARG A 184 3.78 -28.21 -2.26
CA ARG A 184 3.60 -27.94 -0.83
C ARG A 184 4.44 -28.89 0.02
N PRO A 185 4.70 -28.57 1.29
CA PRO A 185 5.28 -29.52 2.22
C PRO A 185 4.42 -30.79 2.35
N ALA A 186 5.08 -31.94 2.49
CA ALA A 186 4.47 -33.23 2.74
C ALA A 186 3.72 -33.24 4.09
N ARG A 187 2.47 -33.71 4.07
CA ARG A 187 1.73 -34.03 5.29
C ARG A 187 2.39 -35.21 5.98
N VAL A 188 2.10 -35.40 7.27
CA VAL A 188 2.76 -36.41 8.12
C VAL A 188 2.78 -37.81 7.48
N HIS A 189 1.68 -38.24 6.86
CA HIS A 189 1.55 -39.57 6.24
C HIS A 189 2.19 -39.69 4.84
N GLU A 190 2.57 -38.57 4.22
CA GLU A 190 3.23 -38.53 2.90
C GLU A 190 4.75 -38.47 3.02
N ARG A 191 5.27 -38.31 4.25
CA ARG A 191 6.70 -38.22 4.51
C ARG A 191 7.33 -39.61 4.42
N ILE A 192 8.44 -39.68 3.70
CA ILE A 192 9.31 -40.84 3.61
C ILE A 192 10.30 -40.78 4.79
N ASP A 193 10.59 -41.92 5.41
CA ASP A 193 11.57 -41.98 6.50
C ASP A 193 12.97 -41.60 6.02
N ILE A 194 13.61 -40.65 6.73
CA ILE A 194 14.96 -40.17 6.43
C ILE A 194 15.96 -40.98 7.26
N LYS A 195 16.87 -41.69 6.60
CA LYS A 195 18.03 -42.30 7.26
C LYS A 195 19.27 -41.45 6.96
N MET A 196 19.84 -40.82 7.98
CA MET A 196 21.08 -40.06 7.84
C MET A 196 22.26 -41.05 7.79
N VAL A 197 22.87 -41.22 6.62
CA VAL A 197 24.13 -41.97 6.47
C VAL A 197 25.27 -40.96 6.62
N THR A 198 25.99 -41.01 7.73
CA THR A 198 27.23 -40.24 7.91
C THR A 198 28.36 -40.95 7.18
N GLU A 199 28.83 -40.38 6.07
CA GLU A 199 30.11 -40.78 5.47
C GLU A 199 31.25 -40.33 6.39
N GLU A 200 31.88 -41.27 7.08
CA GLU A 200 33.18 -41.05 7.70
C GLU A 200 34.19 -40.80 6.58
N THR A 201 34.66 -39.57 6.47
CA THR A 201 35.78 -39.24 5.58
C THR A 201 37.02 -39.96 6.12
N GLN A 202 37.40 -41.08 5.48
CA GLN A 202 38.67 -41.73 5.73
C GLN A 202 39.80 -40.78 5.30
N SER A 203 40.69 -40.56 6.27
CA SER A 203 41.90 -39.72 6.29
C SER A 203 42.78 -39.78 5.04
#